data_AF-A0A940N0L0-F1
#
_entry.id   AF-A0A940N0L0-F1
#
_cell.length_a   1.000
_cell.length_b   1.000
_cell.length_c   1.000
_cell.angle_alpha   90.00
_cell.angle_beta   90.00
_cell.angle_gamma   90.00
#
_symmetry.space_group_name_H-M   'P 1'
#
loop_
_entity.id
_entity.type
_entity.pdbx_description
1 polymer ?
#
loop_
_entity_poly.entity_id
_entity_poly.type
_entity_poly.pdbx_seq_one_letter_code
_entity_poly.pdbx_strand_id
1 'polypeptide(L)' 'MSIQWPDPIPDGGRVQRSESDDAFHDGALRMHDETRSCQQTLHISLFFDGTNNSNVVWR' A
#
# COMPACT_ATOMS: atom_id res chain seq x y z
N MET A 1 -6.62 -8.28 -30.17
CA MET A 1 -6.86 -7.97 -28.75
C MET A 1 -8.35 -8.09 -28.48
N SER A 2 -8.77 -9.01 -27.62
CA SER A 2 -10.16 -9.11 -27.17
C SER A 2 -10.36 -8.22 -25.94
N ILE A 3 -11.33 -7.31 -25.98
CA ILE A 3 -11.79 -6.59 -24.79
C ILE A 3 -12.45 -7.64 -23.88
N GLN A 4 -12.02 -7.73 -22.62
CA GLN A 4 -12.60 -8.60 -21.61
C GLN A 4 -13.19 -7.77 -20.48
N TRP A 5 -14.28 -8.27 -19.91
CA TRP A 5 -14.84 -7.70 -18.69
C TRP A 5 -13.91 -8.01 -17.51
N PRO A 6 -13.83 -7.10 -16.51
CA PRO A 6 -13.13 -7.38 -15.27
C PRO A 6 -13.73 -8.59 -14.56
N ASP A 7 -12.88 -9.34 -13.86
CA ASP A 7 -13.35 -10.42 -13.00
C ASP A 7 -14.28 -9.88 -11.90
N PRO A 8 -15.36 -10.62 -11.57
CA PRO A 8 -16.20 -10.31 -10.43
C PRO A 8 -15.37 -10.17 -9.14
N ILE A 9 -15.79 -9.25 -8.26
CA ILE A 9 -15.17 -9.13 -6.94
C ILE A 9 -15.63 -10.33 -6.08
N PRO A 10 -14.70 -11.08 -5.46
CA PRO A 10 -15.07 -12.17 -4.56
C PRO A 10 -15.84 -11.69 -3.34
N ASP A 11 -16.68 -12.56 -2.78
CA ASP A 11 -17.31 -12.32 -1.48
C ASP A 11 -16.22 -12.20 -0.40
N GLY A 12 -16.16 -11.03 0.25
CA GLY A 12 -15.09 -10.71 1.21
C GLY A 12 -13.97 -9.81 0.66
N GLY A 13 -14.00 -9.44 -0.62
CA GLY A 13 -13.03 -8.54 -1.23
C GLY A 13 -11.78 -9.24 -1.77
N ARG A 14 -10.76 -8.45 -2.15
CA ARG A 14 -9.52 -8.95 -2.78
C ARG A 14 -8.35 -9.15 -1.81
N VAL A 15 -8.48 -8.64 -0.58
CA VAL A 15 -7.45 -8.69 0.46
C VAL A 15 -8.08 -9.28 1.69
N GLN A 16 -7.51 -10.37 2.21
CA GLN A 16 -7.97 -10.93 3.47
C GLN A 16 -7.55 -10.03 4.62
N ARG A 17 -8.39 -9.96 5.67
CA ARG A 17 -8.11 -9.11 6.82
C ARG A 17 -6.78 -9.43 7.51
N SER A 18 -6.44 -10.72 7.60
CA SER A 18 -5.15 -11.18 8.14
C SER A 18 -3.96 -10.61 7.35
N GLU A 19 -4.03 -10.61 6.02
CA GLU A 19 -2.96 -10.08 5.16
C GLU A 19 -2.79 -8.57 5.35
N SER A 20 -3.89 -7.83 5.54
CA SER A 20 -3.86 -6.40 5.85
C SER A 20 -3.24 -6.13 7.22
N ASP A 21 -3.63 -6.89 8.23
CA ASP A 21 -3.13 -6.72 9.60
C ASP A 21 -1.64 -7.08 9.69
N ASP A 22 -1.21 -8.16 9.02
CA ASP A 22 0.20 -8.56 8.95
C ASP A 22 1.07 -7.49 8.27
N ALA A 23 0.62 -6.98 7.11
CA ALA A 23 1.32 -5.92 6.39
C ALA A 23 1.44 -4.62 7.21
N PHE A 24 0.39 -4.28 7.97
CA PHE A 24 0.42 -3.12 8.86
C PHE A 24 1.45 -3.31 9.98
N HIS A 25 1.46 -4.45 10.67
CA HIS A 25 2.42 -4.71 11.76
C HIS A 25 3.86 -4.76 11.27
N ASP A 26 4.12 -5.38 10.11
CA ASP A 26 5.46 -5.41 9.52
C ASP A 26 5.95 -4.02 9.10
N GLY A 27 5.05 -3.18 8.56
CA GLY A 27 5.38 -1.84 8.11
C GLY A 27 5.48 -0.79 9.22
N ALA A 28 4.65 -0.89 10.27
CA ALA A 28 4.52 0.14 11.29
C ALA A 28 5.70 0.21 12.27
N LEU A 29 6.52 -0.85 12.40
CA LEU A 29 7.45 -0.99 13.53
C LEU A 29 8.94 -1.15 13.16
N ARG A 30 9.35 -1.04 11.88
CA ARG A 30 10.73 -1.42 11.48
C ARG A 30 11.68 -0.28 11.10
N MET A 31 11.25 0.98 11.16
CA MET A 31 12.10 2.13 10.84
C MET A 31 12.57 2.83 12.13
N HIS A 32 13.35 2.15 12.96
CA HIS A 32 14.03 2.79 14.09
C HIS A 32 15.46 2.25 14.24
N ASP A 33 16.42 2.91 13.60
CA ASP A 33 17.85 2.71 13.83
C ASP A 33 18.48 4.07 14.19
N GLU A 34 18.66 4.32 15.49
CA GLU A 34 19.26 5.56 16.01
C GLU A 34 20.70 5.76 15.51
N THR A 35 21.39 4.67 15.18
CA THR A 35 22.80 4.66 14.81
C THR A 35 23.03 4.59 13.30
N ARG A 36 21.97 4.31 12.51
CA ARG A 36 22.01 4.09 11.06
C ARG A 36 23.09 3.07 10.66
N SER A 37 23.36 2.11 11.54
CA SER A 37 24.44 1.14 11.39
C SER A 37 24.01 -0.13 10.63
N CYS A 38 22.70 -0.35 10.51
CA CYS A 38 22.12 -1.47 9.78
C CYS A 38 21.97 -1.15 8.29
N GLN A 39 22.45 -2.05 7.42
CA GLN A 39 22.13 -1.99 6.00
C GLN A 39 20.65 -2.33 5.80
N GLN A 40 19.85 -1.33 5.41
CA GLN A 40 18.43 -1.49 5.13
C GLN A 40 18.15 -1.23 3.64
N THR A 41 17.24 -2.02 3.07
CA THR A 41 16.73 -1.77 1.71
C THR A 41 15.51 -0.88 1.79
N LEU A 42 15.61 0.32 1.23
CA LEU A 42 14.48 1.22 1.09
C LEU A 42 13.65 0.83 -0.13
N HIS A 43 12.44 0.30 0.09
CA HIS A 43 11.47 0.06 -0.96
C HIS A 43 10.61 1.30 -1.16
N ILE A 44 10.76 1.99 -2.30
CA ILE A 44 9.97 3.18 -2.64
C ILE A 44 8.86 2.76 -3.61
N SER A 45 7.61 2.97 -3.23
CA SER A 45 6.45 2.85 -4.12
C SER A 45 5.94 4.25 -4.48
N LEU A 46 6.00 4.59 -5.77
CA LEU A 46 5.50 5.87 -6.29
C LEU A 46 4.13 5.64 -6.94
N PHE A 47 3.12 6.34 -6.46
CA PHE A 47 1.77 6.29 -7.00
C PHE A 47 1.42 7.64 -7.64
N PHE A 48 0.88 7.59 -8.86
CA PHE A 48 0.37 8.76 -9.56
C PHE A 48 -1.15 8.75 -9.45
N ASP A 49 -1.71 9.74 -8.78
CA ASP A 49 -3.15 9.84 -8.58
C ASP A 49 -3.85 10.54 -9.76
N GLY A 50 -5.17 10.41 -9.83
CA GLY A 50 -6.01 11.03 -10.84
C GLY A 50 -6.16 12.54 -10.68
N THR A 51 -6.68 13.19 -11.73
CA THR A 51 -6.97 14.62 -11.74
C THR A 51 -7.95 14.98 -10.62
N ASN A 52 -7.63 16.02 -9.84
CA ASN A 52 -8.46 16.51 -8.72
C ASN A 52 -8.71 15.49 -7.59
N ASN A 53 -7.86 14.46 -7.44
CA ASN A 53 -7.89 13.55 -6.30
C ASN A 53 -6.86 13.96 -5.23
N SER A 54 -7.10 15.10 -4.57
CA SER A 54 -6.30 15.49 -3.40
C SER A 54 -7.05 15.12 -2.12
N ASN A 55 -6.48 14.25 -1.29
CA ASN A 55 -7.02 13.87 0.01
C ASN A 55 -6.95 15.02 1.07
N VAL A 56 -6.49 16.20 0.67
CA VAL A 56 -6.41 17.40 1.52
C VAL A 56 -7.26 18.49 0.89
N VAL A 57 -8.39 18.83 1.53
CA VAL A 57 -9.02 20.14 1.34
C VAL A 57 -8.24 21.10 2.23
N TRP A 58 -7.49 22.03 1.63
CA TRP A 58 -6.88 23.12 2.39
C TRP A 58 -7.99 23.94 3.07
N ARG A 59 -8.13 23.80 4.39
CA ARG A 59 -8.94 24.67 5.26
C ARG A 59 -8.02 25.39 6.21
#